data_AF-A0AAJ2U853-F1
#
_entry.id   AF-A0AAJ2U853-F1
#
_cell.length_a   1.000
_cell.length_b   1.000
_cell.length_c   1.000
_cell.angle_alpha   90.00
_cell.angle_beta   90.00
_cell.angle_gamma   90.00
#
_symmetry.space_group_name_H-M   'P 1'
#
loop_
_entity.id
_entity.type
_entity.pdbx_description
1 polymer ?
#
loop_
_entity_poly.entity_id
_entity_poly.type
_entity_poly.pdbx_seq_one_letter_code
_entity_poly.pdbx_strand_id
1 'polypeptide(L)'
;MSRTESAHRFALLLDGIDLAGVVAEHRCNEPLCVRVDPDHLIPSTQAANLNYAVACGRTGIIRTSLRRQDRHARSLAVRNAVSGGWDPIAYSAASGNTAPLDTPSLF
;
A
#
# COMPACT_ATOMS: atom_id res chain seq x y z
N MET A 1 -1.07 -0.63 27.38
CA MET A 1 -0.61 0.36 26.37
C MET A 1 -1.19 -0.06 25.02
N SER A 2 -1.75 0.87 24.25
CA SER A 2 -2.18 0.59 22.87
C SER A 2 -0.98 0.78 21.93
N ARG A 3 -0.81 -0.11 20.95
CA ARG A 3 0.25 -0.06 19.92
C ARG A 3 -0.41 0.11 18.56
N THR A 4 0.10 1.04 17.76
CA THR A 4 -0.34 1.21 16.37
C THR A 4 0.56 0.39 15.45
N GLU A 5 -0.04 -0.39 14.55
CA GLU A 5 0.64 -1.12 13.49
C GLU A 5 -0.02 -0.84 12.13
N SER A 6 0.75 -0.93 11.04
CA SER A 6 0.18 -0.83 9.71
C SER A 6 -0.54 -2.13 9.34
N ALA A 7 -1.66 -2.02 8.62
CA ALA A 7 -2.51 -3.18 8.29
C ALA A 7 -1.75 -4.26 7.52
N HIS A 8 -0.91 -3.89 6.54
CA HIS A 8 -0.11 -4.85 5.77
C HIS A 8 0.98 -5.54 6.63
N ARG A 9 1.54 -4.88 7.65
CA ARG A 9 2.51 -5.51 8.56
C ARG A 9 1.79 -6.50 9.47
N PHE A 10 0.60 -6.12 9.93
CA PHE A 10 -0.24 -6.99 10.72
C PHE A 10 -0.69 -8.24 9.93
N ALA A 11 -0.98 -8.09 8.63
CA ALA A 11 -1.30 -9.23 7.76
C ALA A 11 -0.14 -10.25 7.68
N LEU A 12 1.11 -9.79 7.50
CA LEU A 12 2.29 -10.66 7.54
C LEU A 12 2.47 -11.34 8.90
N LEU A 13 2.18 -10.63 10.00
CA LEU A 13 2.22 -11.23 11.33
C LEU A 13 1.19 -12.36 11.49
N LEU A 14 -0.03 -12.18 10.96
CA LEU A 14 -1.06 -13.22 10.96
C LEU A 14 -0.67 -14.43 10.10
N ASP A 15 0.14 -14.22 9.07
CA ASP A 15 0.72 -15.26 8.22
C ASP A 15 1.96 -15.95 8.86
N GLY A 16 2.29 -15.60 10.10
CA GLY A 16 3.38 -16.24 10.86
C GLY A 16 4.77 -15.67 10.58
N ILE A 17 4.88 -14.53 9.89
CA ILE A 17 6.15 -13.87 9.62
C ILE A 17 6.65 -13.08 10.83
N ASP A 18 7.90 -13.31 11.24
CA ASP A 18 8.61 -12.42 12.16
C ASP A 18 8.94 -11.09 11.47
N LEU A 19 8.43 -9.99 12.01
CA LEU A 19 8.56 -8.67 11.42
C LEU A 19 9.90 -7.98 11.73
N ALA A 20 10.79 -8.60 12.52
CA ALA A 20 12.11 -8.06 12.83
C ALA A 20 12.97 -7.93 11.57
N GLY A 21 13.30 -6.68 11.20
CA GLY A 21 14.10 -6.40 9.99
C GLY A 21 13.36 -6.60 8.66
N VAL A 22 12.09 -6.98 8.69
CA VAL A 22 11.26 -7.21 7.49
C VAL A 22 10.52 -5.94 7.07
N VAL A 23 10.59 -5.65 5.77
CA VAL A 23 9.75 -4.66 5.08
C VAL A 23 8.59 -5.40 4.42
N ALA A 24 7.39 -4.88 4.59
CA ALA A 24 6.21 -5.34 3.87
C ALA A 24 6.21 -4.71 2.47
N GLU A 25 6.49 -5.50 1.43
CA GLU A 25 6.58 -5.03 0.04
C GLU A 25 5.28 -5.33 -0.71
N HIS A 26 4.72 -4.29 -1.34
CA HIS A 26 3.58 -4.40 -2.24
C HIS A 26 4.03 -4.63 -3.67
N ARG A 27 3.85 -5.85 -4.17
CA ARG A 27 4.03 -6.24 -5.57
C ARG A 27 2.89 -5.76 -6.45
N CYS A 28 1.69 -5.69 -5.90
CA CYS A 28 0.51 -5.11 -6.55
C CYS A 28 0.53 -3.56 -6.62
N ASN A 29 1.47 -2.90 -5.93
CA ASN A 29 1.53 -1.44 -5.80
C ASN A 29 0.27 -0.78 -5.22
N GLU A 30 -0.56 -1.54 -4.52
CA GLU A 30 -1.82 -1.09 -3.91
C GLU A 30 -1.65 -0.94 -2.38
N PRO A 31 -1.54 0.29 -1.83
CA PRO A 31 -1.21 0.51 -0.41
C PRO A 31 -2.21 -0.05 0.61
N LEU A 32 -3.47 -0.23 0.23
CA LEU A 32 -4.49 -0.83 1.09
C LEU A 32 -4.49 -2.36 1.05
N CYS A 33 -3.73 -2.97 0.14
CA CYS A 33 -3.68 -4.42 0.03
C CYS A 33 -3.14 -5.04 1.32
N VAL A 34 -3.75 -6.14 1.73
CA VAL A 34 -3.35 -6.96 2.88
C VAL A 34 -3.30 -8.44 2.53
N ARG A 35 -3.51 -8.78 1.26
CA ARG A 35 -3.49 -10.16 0.77
C ARG A 35 -2.05 -10.65 0.72
N VAL A 36 -1.68 -11.53 1.64
CA VAL A 36 -0.36 -12.17 1.65
C VAL A 36 -0.32 -13.20 0.52
N ASP A 37 0.44 -12.87 -0.52
CA ASP A 37 0.50 -13.61 -1.79
C ASP A 37 1.72 -13.07 -2.58
N PRO A 38 2.44 -13.91 -3.35
CA PRO A 38 3.61 -13.50 -4.12
C PRO A 38 3.37 -12.30 -5.06
N ASP A 39 2.16 -12.13 -5.60
CA ASP A 39 1.81 -11.04 -6.51
C ASP A 39 1.25 -9.81 -5.80
N HIS A 40 1.01 -9.90 -4.48
CA HIS A 40 0.42 -8.83 -3.69
C HIS A 40 1.33 -8.32 -2.59
N LEU A 41 1.46 -9.06 -1.48
CA LEU A 41 2.15 -8.63 -0.27
C LEU A 41 3.12 -9.71 0.18
N ILE A 42 4.41 -9.37 0.20
CA ILE A 42 5.47 -10.29 0.60
C ILE A 42 6.34 -9.70 1.73
N PRO A 43 6.92 -10.55 2.59
CA PRO A 43 8.06 -10.14 3.40
C PRO A 43 9.27 -9.89 2.50
N SER A 44 9.93 -8.76 2.69
CA SER A 44 11.04 -8.31 1.86
C SER A 44 12.08 -7.54 2.67
N THR A 45 13.11 -7.05 1.98
CA THR A 45 14.12 -6.14 2.52
C THR A 45 13.91 -4.73 1.99
N GLN A 46 14.45 -3.73 2.68
CA GLN A 46 14.39 -2.34 2.21
C GLN A 46 15.09 -2.17 0.85
N ALA A 47 16.21 -2.88 0.62
CA ALA A 47 16.93 -2.84 -0.65
C ALA A 47 16.10 -3.43 -1.80
N ALA A 48 15.47 -4.59 -1.59
CA ALA A 48 14.61 -5.23 -2.59
C ALA A 48 13.39 -4.35 -2.91
N ASN A 49 12.71 -3.80 -1.90
CA ASN A 49 11.55 -2.91 -2.10
C ASN A 49 11.92 -1.63 -2.87
N LEU A 50 13.10 -1.05 -2.61
CA LEU A 50 13.59 0.11 -3.37
C LEU A 50 13.90 -0.26 -4.81
N ASN A 51 14.59 -1.38 -5.06
CA ASN A 51 14.88 -1.86 -6.41
C ASN A 51 13.58 -2.14 -7.20
N TYR A 52 12.57 -2.70 -6.54
CA TYR A 52 11.27 -2.92 -7.15
C TYR A 52 10.55 -1.60 -7.45
N ALA A 53 10.60 -0.62 -6.55
CA ALA A 53 10.08 0.72 -6.82
C ALA A 53 10.77 1.40 -8.02
N VAL A 54 12.08 1.20 -8.19
CA VAL A 54 12.83 1.65 -9.38
C VAL A 54 12.32 0.96 -10.63
N ALA A 55 12.22 -0.38 -10.61
CA ALA A 55 11.77 -1.17 -11.76
C ALA A 55 10.35 -0.79 -12.23
N CYS A 56 9.46 -0.45 -11.30
CA CYS A 56 8.11 0.01 -11.59
C CYS A 56 8.01 1.50 -11.96
N GLY A 57 9.13 2.25 -12.03
CA GLY A 57 9.10 3.71 -12.28
C GLY A 57 8.51 4.54 -11.14
N ARG A 58 8.35 3.97 -9.95
CA ARG A 58 7.72 4.63 -8.77
C ARG A 58 8.67 5.53 -7.99
N THR A 59 9.95 5.58 -8.33
CA THR A 59 10.95 6.44 -7.66
C THR A 59 10.67 7.93 -7.82
N GLY A 60 10.02 8.34 -8.93
CA GLY A 60 9.58 9.73 -9.13
C GLY A 60 8.54 10.18 -8.10
N ILE A 61 7.59 9.30 -7.74
CA ILE A 61 6.53 9.53 -6.74
C ILE A 61 7.12 9.65 -5.33
N ILE A 62 8.18 8.89 -5.04
CA ILE A 62 8.92 8.98 -3.77
C ILE A 62 9.63 10.34 -3.64
N ARG A 63 10.07 10.96 -4.76
CA ARG A 63 10.76 12.26 -4.77
C ARG A 63 9.82 13.47 -4.85
N THR A 64 8.59 13.30 -5.35
CA THR A 64 7.56 14.37 -5.40
C THR A 64 6.70 14.49 -4.13
N SER A 65 7.06 13.77 -3.05
CA SER A 65 6.49 13.99 -1.70
C SER A 65 6.70 15.41 -1.14
N LEU A 66 7.34 16.32 -1.90
CA LEU A 66 7.31 17.77 -1.71
C LEU A 66 5.90 18.38 -1.81
N ARG A 67 4.92 17.66 -2.39
CA ARG A 67 3.52 17.92 -2.07
C ARG A 67 3.07 16.91 -1.04
N ARG A 68 3.38 17.23 0.21
CA ARG A 68 2.74 16.71 1.43
C ARG A 68 1.25 17.04 1.37
N GLN A 69 0.53 16.50 0.38
CA GLN A 69 -0.91 16.35 0.44
C GLN A 69 -1.18 15.80 1.82
N ASP A 70 -2.02 16.51 2.58
CA ASP A 70 -2.23 16.23 3.98
C ASP A 70 -2.59 14.74 4.11
N ARG A 71 -1.68 13.93 4.67
CA ARG A 71 -1.83 12.48 4.81
C ARG A 71 -3.17 12.17 5.48
N HIS A 72 -3.59 13.05 6.40
CA HIS A 72 -4.87 12.99 7.04
C HIS A 72 -6.03 13.22 6.03
N ALA A 73 -5.98 14.30 5.23
CA ALA A 73 -6.98 14.54 4.18
C ALA A 73 -7.10 13.39 3.17
N ARG A 74 -5.98 12.81 2.71
CA ARG A 74 -5.98 11.62 1.84
C ARG A 74 -6.64 10.42 2.54
N SER A 75 -6.31 10.18 3.81
CA SER A 75 -6.90 9.10 4.61
C SER A 75 -8.42 9.26 4.73
N LEU A 76 -8.90 10.49 4.98
CA LEU A 76 -10.32 10.80 5.02
C LEU A 76 -10.99 10.62 3.66
N ALA A 77 -10.37 11.07 2.58
CA ALA A 77 -10.90 10.89 1.23
C ALA A 77 -11.06 9.40 0.87
N VAL A 78 -10.02 8.60 1.14
CA VAL A 78 -10.07 7.14 0.93
C VAL A 78 -11.15 6.49 1.79
N ARG A 79 -11.25 6.85 3.07
CA ARG A 79 -12.30 6.34 3.97
C ARG A 79 -13.70 6.65 3.42
N ASN A 80 -13.91 7.89 2.99
CA ASN A 80 -15.21 8.32 2.45
C ASN A 80 -15.53 7.61 1.13
N ALA A 81 -14.53 7.36 0.28
CA ALA A 81 -14.72 6.66 -0.98
C ALA A 81 -15.18 5.19 -0.80
N VAL A 82 -14.82 4.55 0.32
CA VAL A 82 -15.15 3.14 0.58
C VAL A 82 -16.23 2.93 1.63
N SER A 83 -16.76 4.01 2.24
CA SER A 83 -17.71 3.90 3.36
C SER A 83 -19.08 3.35 2.96
N GLY A 84 -19.48 3.54 1.69
CA GLY A 84 -20.72 3.04 1.11
C GLY A 84 -20.60 1.69 0.39
N GLY A 85 -19.43 1.04 0.45
CA GLY A 85 -19.08 -0.11 -0.38
C GLY A 85 -17.92 0.20 -1.32
N TRP A 86 -17.50 -0.80 -2.10
CA TRP A 86 -16.39 -0.66 -3.04
C TRP A 86 -16.79 0.15 -4.28
N ASP A 87 -16.11 1.27 -4.50
CA ASP A 87 -16.17 2.05 -5.73
C ASP A 87 -14.74 2.30 -6.25
N PRO A 88 -14.32 1.62 -7.33
CA PRO A 88 -12.96 1.72 -7.85
C PRO A 88 -12.64 3.11 -8.43
N ILE A 89 -13.65 3.84 -8.92
CA ILE A 89 -13.47 5.18 -9.50
C ILE A 89 -13.25 6.18 -8.37
N ALA A 90 -14.12 6.16 -7.36
CA ALA A 90 -13.99 7.02 -6.18
C ALA A 90 -12.68 6.75 -5.44
N TYR A 91 -12.30 5.47 -5.31
CA TYR A 91 -11.03 5.09 -4.69
C TYR A 91 -9.82 5.62 -5.47
N SER A 92 -9.77 5.44 -6.79
CA SER A 92 -8.67 5.92 -7.63
C SER A 92 -8.48 7.45 -7.53
N ALA A 93 -9.58 8.20 -7.56
CA ALA A 93 -9.56 9.65 -7.37
C ALA A 93 -9.05 10.06 -5.98
N ALA A 94 -9.40 9.31 -4.93
CA ALA A 94 -9.01 9.60 -3.54
C ALA A 94 -7.59 9.13 -3.19
N SER A 95 -7.13 8.02 -3.76
CA SER A 95 -5.88 7.35 -3.36
C SER A 95 -4.65 8.06 -3.92
N GLY A 96 -4.80 8.86 -4.98
CA GLY A 96 -3.70 9.50 -5.71
C GLY A 96 -2.73 8.50 -6.32
N ASN A 97 -3.09 7.21 -6.33
CA ASN A 97 -2.26 6.11 -6.80
C ASN A 97 -2.79 5.69 -8.17
N THR A 98 -2.02 5.99 -9.22
CA THR A 98 -2.25 5.46 -10.56
C THR A 98 -1.72 4.01 -10.64
N ALA A 99 -2.17 3.13 -9.75
CA ALA A 99 -1.96 1.70 -9.97
C ALA A 99 -2.66 1.34 -11.29
N PRO A 100 -2.02 0.57 -12.20
CA PRO A 100 -2.65 0.19 -13.47
C PRO A 100 -4.01 -0.46 -13.22
N LEU A 101 -5.01 -0.12 -14.03
CA LEU A 101 -6.40 -0.59 -13.91
C LEU A 101 -6.53 -2.12 -14.00
N ASP A 102 -5.51 -2.79 -14.53
CA ASP A 102 -5.45 -4.24 -14.71
C ASP A 102 -5.00 -4.98 -13.42
N THR A 103 -4.80 -4.26 -12.31
CA THR A 103 -4.45 -4.87 -11.02
C THR A 103 -5.70 -5.49 -10.41
N PRO A 104 -5.68 -6.77 -9.98
CA PRO A 104 -6.81 -7.38 -9.31
C PRO A 104 -7.24 -6.53 -8.11
N SER A 105 -8.55 -6.39 -7.93
CA SER A 105 -9.16 -5.68 -6.81
C SER A 105 -8.68 -6.25 -5.48
N LEU A 106 -8.88 -5.49 -4.40
CA LEU A 106 -8.46 -5.82 -3.04
C LEU A 106 -9.00 -7.16 -2.47
N PHE A 107 -9.74 -7.94 -3.26
CA PHE A 107 -10.21 -9.29 -2.99
C PHE A 107 -10.16 -10.10 -4.29
#